data_AF-A0A399IP09-F1
#
_entry.id   AF-A0A399IP09-F1
#
_cell.length_a   1.000
_cell.length_b   1.000
_cell.length_c   1.000
_cell.angle_alpha   90.00
_cell.angle_beta   90.00
_cell.angle_gamma   90.00
#
_symmetry.space_group_name_H-M   'P 1'
#
loop_
_entity.id
_entity.type
_entity.pdbx_description
1 polymer ?
#
loop_
_entity_poly.entity_id
_entity_poly.type
_entity_poly.pdbx_seq_one_letter_code
_entity_poly.pdbx_strand_id
1 'polypeptide(L)' 'MITMFKVLKISKEDLEEAIPGLESLKPILQKQARIGNGKDRKQGEIDAAELGKHFDTAINSMVTILAWMEVNVDNAK' A
#
# COMPACT_ATOMS: atom_id res chain seq x y z
N MET A 1 -12.68 -31.48 -6.98
CA MET A 1 -12.38 -30.05 -7.24
C MET A 1 -11.25 -29.67 -6.30
N ILE A 2 -10.02 -29.55 -6.80
CA ILE A 2 -8.87 -29.18 -5.97
C ILE A 2 -8.84 -27.66 -5.90
N THR A 3 -9.05 -27.10 -4.72
CA THR A 3 -8.95 -25.65 -4.48
C THR A 3 -7.47 -25.26 -4.62
N MET A 4 -7.14 -24.53 -5.68
CA MET A 4 -5.79 -24.00 -5.89
C MET A 4 -5.60 -22.79 -4.97
N PHE A 5 -5.05 -23.00 -3.78
CA PHE A 5 -4.62 -21.89 -2.92
C PHE A 5 -3.43 -21.21 -3.59
N LYS A 6 -3.63 -19.97 -4.05
CA LYS A 6 -2.54 -19.14 -4.55
C LYS A 6 -1.75 -18.67 -3.33
N VAL A 7 -0.64 -19.33 -3.03
CA VAL A 7 0.28 -18.90 -1.96
C VAL A 7 0.88 -17.56 -2.36
N LEU A 8 0.51 -16.50 -1.64
CA LEU A 8 1.22 -15.24 -1.72
C LEU A 8 2.61 -15.47 -1.13
N LYS A 9 3.65 -15.45 -1.97
CA LYS A 9 5.05 -15.44 -1.52
C LYS A 9 5.40 -14.04 -1.03
N ILE A 10 4.81 -13.65 0.09
CA ILE A 10 5.04 -12.38 0.75
C ILE A 10 5.54 -12.73 2.15
N SER A 11 6.77 -12.32 2.49
CA SER A 11 7.29 -12.51 3.84
C SER A 11 6.76 -11.44 4.79
N LYS A 12 6.78 -11.73 6.09
CA LYS A 12 6.41 -10.76 7.12
C LYS A 12 7.37 -9.58 7.10
N GLU A 13 8.66 -9.88 7.00
CA GLU A 13 9.76 -8.92 6.97
C GLU A 13 9.64 -7.96 5.77
N ASP A 14 9.30 -8.48 4.58
CA ASP A 14 9.08 -7.65 3.39
C ASP A 14 7.91 -6.67 3.59
N LEU A 15 6.84 -7.09 4.29
CA LEU A 15 5.71 -6.20 4.59
C LEU A 15 6.08 -5.14 5.61
N GLU A 16 6.79 -5.51 6.68
CA GLU A 16 7.28 -4.59 7.71
C GLU A 16 8.22 -3.53 7.14
N GLU A 17 9.04 -3.87 6.14
CA GLU A 17 9.89 -2.91 5.43
C GLU A 17 9.10 -2.06 4.42
N ALA A 18 8.21 -2.69 3.65
CA ALA A 18 7.53 -2.01 2.54
C ALA A 18 6.44 -1.02 2.99
N ILE A 19 5.73 -1.28 4.10
CA ILE A 19 4.69 -0.39 4.63
C ILE A 19 5.23 1.03 4.91
N PRO A 20 6.24 1.23 5.78
CA PRO A 20 6.78 2.56 6.05
C PRO A 20 7.41 3.20 4.80
N GLY A 21 7.98 2.38 3.90
CA GLY A 21 8.46 2.84 2.60
C GLY A 21 7.34 3.48 1.77
N LEU A 22 6.22 2.79 1.61
CA LEU A 22 5.04 3.30 0.88
C LEU A 22 4.38 4.49 1.57
N GLU A 23 4.30 4.49 2.90
CA GLU A 23 3.81 5.63 3.67
C GLU A 23 4.64 6.89 3.42
N SER A 24 5.97 6.75 3.39
CA SER A 24 6.88 7.87 3.10
C SER A 24 6.82 8.34 1.64
N LEU A 25 6.60 7.41 0.69
CA LEU A 25 6.49 7.72 -0.74
C LEU A 25 5.19 8.42 -1.10
N LYS A 26 4.08 8.11 -0.41
CA LYS A 26 2.75 8.69 -0.67
C LYS A 26 2.78 10.22 -0.79
N PRO A 27 3.22 11.01 0.21
CA PRO A 27 3.23 12.47 0.11
C PRO A 27 4.19 13.00 -0.98
N ILE A 28 5.29 12.28 -1.24
CA ILE A 28 6.25 12.65 -2.29
C ILE A 28 5.58 12.54 -3.66
N LEU A 29 4.92 11.43 -3.95
CA LEU A 29 4.27 11.22 -5.25
C LEU A 29 3.00 12.07 -5.40
N GLN A 30 2.25 12.32 -4.33
CA GLN A 30 1.16 13.30 -4.35
C GLN A 30 1.65 14.71 -4.70
N LYS A 31 2.82 15.11 -4.18
CA LYS A 31 3.47 16.38 -4.58
C LYS A 31 3.85 16.38 -6.05
N GLN A 32 4.39 15.28 -6.57
CA GLN A 32 4.73 15.16 -8.00
C GLN A 32 3.49 15.19 -8.90
N ALA A 33 2.38 14.57 -8.50
CA ALA A 33 1.11 14.63 -9.23
C ALA A 33 0.58 16.07 -9.36
N ARG A 34 0.72 16.88 -8.31
CA ARG A 34 0.40 18.31 -8.35
C ARG A 34 1.32 19.10 -9.28
N ILE A 35 2.63 18.83 -9.22
CA ILE A 35 3.63 19.52 -10.03
C ILE A 35 3.48 19.16 -11.52
N GLY A 36 3.26 17.88 -11.83
CA GLY A 36 3.13 17.38 -13.20
C GLY A 36 1.95 17.96 -13.98
N ASN A 37 0.88 18.35 -13.28
CA ASN A 37 -0.28 19.03 -13.86
C ASN A 37 -0.04 20.52 -14.18
N GLY A 38 1.09 21.09 -13.77
CA GLY A 38 1.53 22.43 -14.16
C GLY A 38 0.55 23.54 -13.78
N LYS A 39 -0.11 24.14 -14.79
CA LYS A 39 -1.07 25.24 -14.59
C LYS A 39 -2.46 24.74 -14.16
N ASP A 40 -2.80 23.47 -14.42
CA ASP A 40 -4.07 22.90 -14.00
C ASP A 40 -4.02 22.46 -12.53
N ARG A 41 -4.08 23.44 -11.65
CA ARG A 41 -4.07 23.20 -10.20
C ARG A 41 -5.24 22.34 -9.73
N LYS A 42 -6.41 22.47 -10.38
CA LYS A 42 -7.60 21.72 -9.96
C LYS A 42 -7.43 20.25 -10.27
N GLN A 43 -6.99 19.91 -11.48
CA GLN A 43 -6.71 18.53 -11.85
C GLN A 43 -5.55 17.96 -11.03
N GLY A 44 -4.51 18.77 -10.78
CA GLY A 44 -3.40 18.36 -9.92
C GLY A 44 -3.80 17.95 -8.51
N GLU A 45 -4.77 18.62 -7.89
CA GLU A 45 -5.29 18.20 -6.58
C GLU A 45 -6.17 16.94 -6.68
N ILE A 46 -6.96 16.79 -7.75
CA ILE A 46 -7.78 15.59 -7.99
C ILE A 46 -6.88 14.37 -8.15
N ASP A 47 -5.88 14.44 -9.02
CA ASP A 47 -4.94 13.35 -9.29
C ASP A 47 -4.13 12.99 -8.04
N ALA A 48 -3.67 13.99 -7.30
CA ALA A 48 -2.96 13.75 -6.04
C ALA A 48 -3.87 13.09 -4.99
N ALA A 49 -5.15 13.46 -4.91
CA ALA A 49 -6.09 12.84 -4.00
C ALA A 49 -6.41 11.39 -4.39
N GLU A 50 -6.63 11.12 -5.69
CA GLU A 50 -6.87 9.77 -6.21
C GLU A 50 -5.66 8.85 -5.99
N LEU A 51 -4.45 9.33 -6.31
CA LEU A 51 -3.21 8.64 -6.02
C LEU A 51 -3.08 8.32 -4.52
N GLY A 52 -3.39 9.28 -3.66
CA GLY A 52 -3.38 9.09 -2.21
C GLY A 52 -4.30 7.96 -1.75
N LYS A 53 -5.51 7.87 -2.31
CA LYS A 53 -6.47 6.80 -1.99
C LYS A 53 -5.97 5.42 -2.42
N HIS A 54 -5.29 5.32 -3.56
CA HIS A 54 -4.69 4.05 -4.00
C HIS A 54 -3.57 3.61 -3.07
N PHE A 55 -2.72 4.54 -2.63
CA PHE A 55 -1.70 4.27 -1.60
C PHE A 55 -2.33 3.79 -0.29
N ASP A 56 -3.36 4.50 0.20
CA ASP A 56 -4.07 4.11 1.43
C ASP A 56 -4.67 2.71 1.33
N THR A 57 -5.27 2.39 0.18
CA THR A 57 -5.85 1.06 -0.06
C THR A 57 -4.77 -0.03 -0.05
N ALA A 58 -3.63 0.22 -0.70
CA ALA A 58 -2.52 -0.72 -0.74
C ALA A 58 -1.92 -0.94 0.67
N ILE A 59 -1.62 0.15 1.39
CA ILE A 59 -1.07 0.12 2.75
C ILE A 59 -2.03 -0.61 3.70
N ASN A 60 -3.32 -0.28 3.68
CA ASN A 60 -4.31 -0.95 4.52
C ASN A 60 -4.40 -2.45 4.23
N SER A 61 -4.31 -2.85 2.96
CA SER A 61 -4.28 -4.26 2.57
C SER A 61 -3.04 -4.96 3.11
N MET A 62 -1.87 -4.33 3.01
CA MET A 62 -0.61 -4.86 3.54
C MET A 62 -0.64 -4.98 5.07
N VAL A 63 -1.12 -3.97 5.78
CA VAL A 63 -1.31 -4.00 7.24
C VAL A 63 -2.28 -5.11 7.65
N THR A 64 -3.37 -5.30 6.89
CA THR A 64 -4.34 -6.38 7.15
C THR A 64 -3.69 -7.76 7.01
N ILE A 65 -2.87 -7.96 5.98
CA ILE A 65 -2.12 -9.21 5.78
C ILE A 65 -1.09 -9.39 6.88
N LEU A 66 -0.34 -8.35 7.24
CA LEU A 66 0.65 -8.39 8.31
C LEU A 66 0.01 -8.76 9.66
N ALA A 67 -1.09 -8.11 10.04
CA ALA A 67 -1.82 -8.42 11.25
C ALA A 67 -2.37 -9.87 11.23
N TRP A 68 -2.84 -10.34 10.08
CA TRP A 68 -3.24 -11.74 9.91
C TRP A 68 -2.04 -12.69 10.09
N MET A 69 -0.86 -12.36 9.56
CA MET A 69 0.35 -13.16 9.76
C MET A 69 0.76 -13.20 11.23
N GLU A 70 0.70 -12.08 11.95
CA GLU A 70 1.01 -12.03 13.38
C GLU A 70 0.11 -12.95 14.20
N VAL A 71 -1.20 -12.88 13.99
CA VAL A 71 -2.17 -13.75 14.68
C VAL A 71 -1.96 -15.24 14.34
N ASN A 72 -1.61 -15.58 13.10
CA ASN A 72 -1.55 -16.98 12.66
C ASN A 72 -0.16 -17.62 12.76
N VAL A 73 0.92 -16.84 12.84
CA VAL A 73 2.27 -17.33 13.13
C VAL A 73 2.40 -17.70 14.62
N ASP A 74 1.72 -16.98 15.51
CA ASP A 74 1.72 -17.26 16.95
C ASP A 74 0.91 -18.52 17.33
N ASN A 75 -0.08 -18.91 16.52
CA ASN A 75 -0.89 -20.12 16.73
C ASN A 75 -0.26 -21.42 16.18
N ALA A 76 0.92 -21.33 15.55
CA ALA A 76 1.65 -22.46 14.98
C ALA A 76 2.83 -22.94 15.84
N LYS A 77 3.01 -22.35 17.03
CA LYS A 77 3.91 -22.83 18.09
C LYS A 77 3.13 -23.59 19.16
#